data_AF-A0A9Q4MFI0-F1
#
_entry.id   AF-A0A9Q4MFI0-F1
#
_cell.length_a   1.000
_cell.length_b   1.000
_cell.length_c   1.000
_cell.angle_alpha   90.00
_cell.angle_beta   90.00
_cell.angle_gamma   90.00
#
_symmetry.space_group_name_H-M   'P 1'
#
loop_
_entity.id
_entity.type
_entity.pdbx_description
1 polymer ?
#
loop_
_entity_poly.entity_id
_entity_poly.type
_entity_poly.pdbx_seq_one_letter_code
_entity_poly.pdbx_strand_id
1 'polypeptide(L)'
;MHHIGDYTKATWHLNFFEHGIYLLMMSRYYDMERAFPTDVKAVCRLMGARSKKEREVVATILDEFFLLQEDGWHNKRCDEEIAAYKEGDAWHEHKEANKNGQNTR
;
A
#
# COMPACT_ATOMS: atom_id res chain seq x y z
N MET A 1 4.39 -13.34 11.48
CA MET A 1 4.69 -12.09 12.20
C MET A 1 6.02 -11.56 11.69
N HIS A 2 6.00 -10.66 10.70
CA HIS A 2 7.22 -9.99 10.27
C HIS A 2 7.53 -8.82 11.21
N HIS A 3 8.82 -8.69 11.52
CA HIS A 3 9.32 -7.81 12.55
C HIS A 3 9.44 -6.38 12.00
N ILE A 4 8.99 -5.41 12.80
CA ILE A 4 9.27 -3.96 12.66
C ILE A 4 10.75 -3.66 12.30
N GLY A 5 11.67 -4.59 12.61
CA GLY A 5 13.09 -4.51 12.27
C GLY A 5 13.42 -4.48 10.76
N ASP A 6 12.61 -5.05 9.87
CA ASP A 6 12.88 -5.01 8.43
C ASP A 6 12.55 -3.64 7.82
N TYR A 7 11.45 -3.02 8.28
CA TYR A 7 11.10 -1.66 7.89
C TYR A 7 12.17 -0.65 8.32
N THR A 8 12.59 -0.71 9.58
CA THR A 8 13.59 0.24 10.12
C THR A 8 14.96 0.05 9.46
N LYS A 9 15.35 -1.17 9.11
CA LYS A 9 16.60 -1.43 8.36
C LYS A 9 16.50 -0.99 6.91
N ALA A 10 15.37 -1.25 6.25
CA ALA A 10 15.18 -0.92 4.83
C ALA A 10 15.01 0.58 4.60
N THR A 11 14.65 1.37 5.63
CA THR A 11 14.41 2.81 5.48
C THR A 11 15.47 3.70 6.12
N TRP A 12 16.53 3.11 6.71
CA TRP A 12 17.53 3.84 7.49
C TRP A 12 18.37 4.83 6.65
N HIS A 13 18.58 4.51 5.37
CA HIS A 13 19.36 5.33 4.44
C HIS A 13 18.55 6.45 3.81
N LEU A 14 17.22 6.43 3.98
CA LEU A 14 16.36 7.48 3.45
C LEU A 14 16.58 8.78 4.23
N ASN A 15 16.85 9.86 3.50
CA ASN A 15 16.83 11.19 4.09
C ASN A 15 15.38 11.62 4.45
N PHE A 16 15.23 12.69 5.22
CA PHE A 16 13.91 13.16 5.68
C PHE A 16 12.89 13.40 4.54
N PHE A 17 13.38 13.84 3.38
CA PHE A 17 12.53 14.11 2.23
C PHE A 17 12.05 12.81 1.55
N GLU A 18 12.95 11.84 1.38
CA GLU A 18 12.61 10.50 0.91
C GLU A 18 11.64 9.79 1.85
N HIS A 19 11.88 9.92 3.16
CA HIS A 19 10.98 9.39 4.18
C HIS A 19 9.57 9.98 4.07
N GLY A 20 9.46 11.30 3.82
CA GLY A 20 8.17 11.96 3.63
C GLY A 20 7.41 11.42 2.39
N ILE A 21 8.10 11.25 1.27
CA ILE A 21 7.51 10.69 0.05
C ILE A 21 7.10 9.22 0.25
N TYR A 22 7.94 8.43 0.90
CA TYR A 22 7.63 7.05 1.21
C TYR A 22 6.39 6.91 2.11
N LEU A 23 6.29 7.70 3.19
CA LEU A 23 5.10 7.70 4.05
C LEU A 23 3.84 8.14 3.31
N LEU A 24 3.94 9.14 2.43
CA LEU A 24 2.82 9.57 1.58
C LEU A 24 2.37 8.46 0.63
N MET A 25 3.32 7.75 0.00
CA MET A 25 3.04 6.61 -0.86
C MET A 25 2.35 5.50 -0.09
N MET A 26 2.85 5.11 1.08
CA MET A 26 2.22 4.10 1.92
C MET A 26 0.78 4.50 2.27
N SER A 27 0.57 5.72 2.77
CA SER A 27 -0.76 6.24 3.09
C SER A 27 -1.72 6.18 1.89
N ARG A 28 -1.24 6.54 0.69
CA ARG A 28 -2.07 6.53 -0.51
C ARG A 28 -2.37 5.11 -0.98
N TYR A 29 -1.45 4.17 -0.79
CA TYR A 29 -1.68 2.77 -1.12
C TYR A 29 -2.78 2.18 -0.26
N TYR A 30 -2.77 2.43 1.06
CA TYR A 30 -3.83 1.99 1.96
C TYR A 30 -5.18 2.66 1.65
N ASP A 31 -5.20 3.95 1.32
CA ASP A 31 -6.42 4.68 0.93
C ASP A 31 -7.04 4.12 -0.38
N MET A 32 -6.20 3.72 -1.33
CA MET A 32 -6.67 3.18 -2.61
C MET A 32 -6.93 1.67 -2.58
N GLU A 33 -6.38 0.97 -1.59
CA GLU A 33 -6.37 -0.49 -1.43
C GLU A 33 -6.03 -1.28 -2.70
N ARG A 34 -5.18 -0.70 -3.56
CA ARG A 34 -4.78 -1.30 -4.84
C ARG A 34 -3.39 -0.80 -5.26
N ALA A 35 -2.78 -1.57 -6.15
CA ALA A 35 -1.49 -1.26 -6.75
C ALA A 35 -1.47 0.12 -7.42
N PHE A 36 -0.29 0.74 -7.44
CA PHE A 36 -0.10 1.97 -8.23
C PHE A 36 0.01 1.65 -9.72
N PRO A 37 -0.35 2.61 -10.60
CA PRO A 37 -0.21 2.41 -12.05
C PRO A 37 1.22 2.06 -12.46
N THR A 38 1.39 1.18 -13.45
CA THR A 38 2.70 0.78 -13.98
C THR A 38 3.54 1.97 -14.51
N ASP A 39 2.87 3.01 -15.04
CA ASP A 39 3.53 4.25 -15.46
C ASP A 39 3.95 5.12 -14.26
N VAL A 40 5.27 5.23 -14.04
CA VAL A 40 5.89 6.07 -13.00
C VAL A 40 5.44 7.54 -13.10
N LYS A 41 5.14 8.07 -14.30
CA LYS A 41 4.63 9.44 -14.43
C LYS A 41 3.23 9.59 -13.84
N ALA A 42 2.40 8.56 -13.95
CA ALA A 42 1.09 8.52 -13.32
C ALA A 42 1.23 8.43 -11.80
N VAL A 43 2.16 7.63 -11.29
CA VAL A 43 2.47 7.57 -9.85
C VAL A 43 2.95 8.93 -9.32
N CYS A 44 3.87 9.58 -10.03
CA CYS A 44 4.33 10.94 -9.69
C CYS A 44 3.16 11.93 -9.63
N ARG A 45 2.19 11.83 -10.54
CA ARG A 45 0.98 12.67 -10.52
C ARG A 45 0.09 12.36 -9.32
N LEU A 46 -0.06 11.09 -8.93
CA LEU A 46 -0.79 10.68 -7.73
C LEU A 46 -0.13 11.23 -6.45
N MET A 47 1.20 11.24 -6.39
CA MET A 47 1.95 11.77 -5.25
C MET A 47 2.11 13.30 -5.26
N GLY A 48 1.61 13.99 -6.28
CA GLY A 48 1.80 15.43 -6.42
C GLY A 48 3.25 15.86 -6.70
N ALA A 49 4.13 14.95 -7.13
CA ALA A 49 5.53 15.23 -7.45
C ALA A 49 5.63 16.15 -8.69
N ARG A 50 6.01 17.42 -8.49
CA ARG A 50 6.10 18.46 -9.53
C ARG A 50 7.53 18.80 -9.92
N SER A 51 8.46 18.74 -8.97
CA SER A 51 9.87 19.00 -9.22
C SER A 51 10.56 17.76 -9.80
N LYS A 52 11.73 17.96 -10.42
CA LYS A 52 12.56 16.84 -10.90
C LYS A 52 12.99 15.94 -9.74
N LYS A 53 13.41 16.56 -8.64
CA LYS A 53 13.86 15.86 -7.43
C LYS A 53 12.75 14.99 -6.80
N GLU A 54 11.53 15.50 -6.69
CA GLU A 54 10.39 14.72 -6.20
C GLU A 54 10.13 13.48 -7.07
N ARG A 55 10.16 13.65 -8.40
CA ARG A 55 9.93 12.54 -9.33
C ARG A 55 11.02 11.47 -9.25
N GLU A 56 12.28 11.90 -9.12
CA GLU A 56 13.41 10.98 -8.93
C GLU A 56 13.26 10.17 -7.64
N VAL A 57 12.89 10.83 -6.54
CA VAL A 57 12.65 10.14 -5.27
C VAL A 57 11.47 9.17 -5.37
N VAL A 58 10.36 9.55 -6.00
CA VAL A 58 9.23 8.61 -6.22
C VAL A 58 9.69 7.37 -6.99
N ALA A 59 10.49 7.55 -8.05
CA ALA A 59 11.01 6.42 -8.81
C ALA A 59 11.93 5.52 -7.96
N THR A 60 12.86 6.11 -7.20
CA THR A 60 13.73 5.37 -6.29
C THR A 60 12.94 4.57 -5.25
N ILE A 61 11.91 5.18 -4.65
CA ILE A 61 11.05 4.50 -3.66
C ILE A 61 10.25 3.37 -4.30
N LEU A 62 9.75 3.54 -5.53
CA LEU A 62 9.09 2.45 -6.26
C LEU A 62 10.05 1.28 -6.50
N ASP A 63 11.25 1.56 -6.99
CA ASP A 63 12.24 0.52 -7.30
C ASP A 63 12.71 -0.23 -6.04
N GLU A 64 12.74 0.43 -4.89
CA GLU A 64 13.26 -0.15 -3.65
C GLU A 64 12.21 -0.85 -2.78
N PHE A 65 10.98 -0.31 -2.72
CA PHE A 65 9.95 -0.78 -1.79
C PHE A 65 8.72 -1.39 -2.46
N PHE A 66 8.64 -1.33 -3.79
CA PHE A 66 7.52 -1.86 -4.56
C PHE A 66 8.01 -2.87 -5.60
N LEU A 67 7.12 -3.78 -5.99
CA LEU A 67 7.35 -4.77 -7.03
C LEU A 67 6.45 -4.46 -8.21
N LEU A 68 7.05 -4.24 -9.38
CA LEU A 68 6.29 -4.08 -10.62
C LEU A 68 5.74 -5.46 -11.05
N GLN A 69 4.43 -5.56 -11.13
CA GLN A 69 3.67 -6.71 -11.62
C GLN A 69 2.85 -6.30 -12.85
N GLU A 70 2.04 -7.22 -13.38
CA GLU A 70 1.26 -6.99 -14.60
C GLU A 70 0.23 -5.87 -14.44
N ASP A 71 -0.36 -5.73 -13.25
CA ASP A 71 -1.43 -4.78 -12.93
C ASP A 71 -0.94 -3.49 -12.24
N GLY A 72 0.31 -3.44 -11.76
CA GLY A 72 0.83 -2.24 -11.12
C GLY A 72 2.09 -2.42 -10.28
N TRP A 73 2.41 -1.39 -9.51
CA TRP A 73 3.42 -1.45 -8.46
C TRP A 73 2.79 -1.86 -7.15
N HIS A 74 3.27 -2.97 -6.60
CA HIS A 74 2.75 -3.60 -5.39
C HIS A 74 3.66 -3.39 -4.20
N ASN A 75 3.08 -3.05 -3.05
CA ASN A 75 3.78 -3.18 -1.79
C ASN A 75 3.30 -4.45 -1.09
N LYS A 76 4.20 -5.44 -0.99
CA LYS A 76 3.89 -6.77 -0.43
C LYS A 76 3.21 -6.68 0.94
N ARG A 77 3.69 -5.80 1.82
CA ARG A 77 3.14 -5.64 3.17
C ARG A 77 1.73 -5.05 3.11
N CYS A 78 1.53 -3.99 2.32
CA CYS A 78 0.20 -3.42 2.15
C CYS A 78 -0.79 -4.46 1.62
N ASP A 79 -0.38 -5.23 0.61
CA ASP A 79 -1.24 -6.26 0.02
C ASP A 79 -1.63 -7.34 1.03
N GLU A 80 -0.67 -7.82 1.83
CA GLU A 80 -0.93 -8.78 2.91
C GLU A 80 -1.90 -8.22 3.96
N GLU A 81 -1.72 -6.96 4.37
CA GLU A 81 -2.58 -6.31 5.37
C GLU A 81 -3.99 -6.03 4.82
N ILE A 82 -4.11 -5.58 3.57
CA ILE A 82 -5.41 -5.35 2.89
C ILE A 82 -6.16 -6.68 2.71
N ALA A 83 -5.47 -7.74 2.31
CA ALA A 83 -6.09 -9.07 2.16
C ALA A 83 -6.63 -9.59 3.50
N ALA A 84 -5.83 -9.49 4.56
CA ALA A 84 -6.25 -9.91 5.90
C ALA A 84 -7.45 -9.10 6.43
N TYR A 85 -7.49 -7.79 6.15
CA TYR A 85 -8.62 -6.93 6.51
C TYR A 85 -9.91 -7.36 5.78
N LYS A 86 -9.83 -7.59 4.46
CA LYS A 86 -10.97 -8.04 3.64
C LYS A 86 -11.49 -9.42 4.03
N GLU A 87 -10.62 -10.36 4.39
CA GLU A 87 -11.00 -11.68 4.89
C GLU A 87 -11.74 -11.60 6.23
N GLY A 88 -11.29 -10.71 7.13
CA GLY A 88 -11.96 -10.43 8.41
C GLY A 88 -13.36 -9.85 8.21
N ASP A 89 -13.49 -8.82 7.36
CA ASP A 89 -14.77 -8.19 7.06
C ASP A 89 -15.78 -9.18 6.46
N ALA A 90 -15.35 -9.99 5.49
CA ALA A 90 -16.19 -11.03 4.89
C ALA A 90 -16.66 -12.06 5.92
N TRP A 91 -15.80 -12.45 6.86
CA TRP A 91 -16.16 -13.37 7.95
C TRP A 91 -17.22 -12.77 8.89
N HIS A 92 -17.12 -11.47 9.19
CA HIS A 92 -18.09 -10.76 10.02
C HIS A 92 -19.44 -10.63 9.31
N GLU A 93 -19.47 -10.26 8.02
CA GLU A 93 -20.70 -10.16 7.22
C GLU A 93 -21.43 -11.50 7.09
N HIS A 94 -20.71 -12.59 6.80
CA HIS A 94 -21.31 -13.92 6.70
C HIS A 94 -21.92 -14.42 8.01
N LYS A 95 -21.33 -14.07 9.16
CA LYS A 95 -21.91 -14.40 10.48
C LYS A 95 -23.17 -13.60 10.80
N GLU A 96 -23.21 -12.32 10.45
CA GLU A 96 -24.38 -11.46 10.63
C GLU A 96 -25.55 -11.94 9.76
N ALA A 97 -25.30 -12.26 8.48
CA ALA A 97 -26.31 -12.78 7.57
C ALA A 97 -26.89 -14.13 8.04
N ASN A 98 -26.05 -15.02 8.56
CA ASN A 98 -26.48 -16.35 9.01
C ASN A 98 -27.29 -16.28 10.33
N LYS A 99 -27.00 -15.30 11.21
CA LYS A 99 -27.83 -15.05 12.42
C LYS A 99 -29.22 -14.50 12.07
N ASN A 100 -29.30 -13.60 11.09
CA ASN A 100 -30.58 -13.00 10.69
C ASN A 100 -31.49 -13.97 9.92
N GLY A 101 -30.91 -14.95 9.22
CA GLY A 101 -31.66 -16.02 8.54
C GLY A 101 -32.19 -17.14 9.47
N GLN A 102 -31.67 -17.25 10.69
CA GLN A 102 -32.12 -18.25 11.67
C GLN A 102 -33.21 -17.73 12.63
N ASN A 103 -33.53 -16.43 12.61
CA ASN A 103 -34.52 -15.81 13.51
C ASN A 103 -35.87 -15.49 12.82
N THR A 104 -36.17 -16.11 11.68
CA THR A 104 -37.42 -15.90 10.91
C THR A 104 -38.22 -17.19 10.64
N ARG A 105 -38.20 -18.14 11.59
CA ARG A 105 -39.17 -19.24 11.63
C ARG A 105 -39.84 -19.35 12.99
#